data_AF-A0A958FM37-F1
#
_entry.id   AF-A0A958FM37-F1
#
_cell.length_a   1.000
_cell.length_b   1.000
_cell.length_c   1.000
_cell.angle_alpha   90.00
_cell.angle_beta   90.00
_cell.angle_gamma   90.00
#
_symmetry.space_group_name_H-M   'P 1'
#
loop_
_entity.id
_entity.type
_entity.pdbx_description
1 polymer ?
#
loop_
_entity_poly.entity_id
_entity_poly.type
_entity_poly.pdbx_seq_one_letter_code
_entity_poly.pdbx_strand_id
1 'polypeptide(L)'
;ALERAVILCPSDYLTECDFPEQQQTALHPDALFQPRPLQNATVDFKKLFIEAVLQQTGGSQIKAAKILQIQRTYLNRLIKELNIR
;
A
#
# COMPACT_ATOMS: atom_id res chain seq x y z
N ALA A 1 5.31 -21.05 -10.49
CA ALA A 1 4.16 -20.13 -10.67
C ALA A 1 3.92 -19.79 -12.14
N LEU A 2 4.92 -19.27 -12.87
CA LEU A 2 4.78 -18.85 -14.29
C LEU A 2 4.33 -19.97 -15.25
N GLU A 3 4.92 -21.16 -15.12
CA GLU A 3 4.63 -22.30 -16.02
C GLU A 3 3.17 -22.74 -15.95
N ARG A 4 2.56 -22.70 -14.76
CA ARG A 4 1.14 -23.06 -14.57
C ARG A 4 0.20 -22.01 -15.18
N ALA A 5 0.57 -20.73 -15.07
CA ALA A 5 -0.18 -19.63 -15.67
C ALA A 5 -0.18 -19.73 -17.21
N VAL A 6 0.95 -20.07 -17.82
CA VAL A 6 1.05 -20.28 -19.28
C VAL A 6 0.20 -21.47 -19.74
N ILE A 7 0.12 -22.55 -18.95
CA ILE A 7 -0.66 -23.75 -19.30
C ILE A 7 -2.17 -23.54 -19.12
N LEU A 8 -2.57 -22.71 -18.15
CA LEU A 8 -3.98 -22.48 -17.82
C LEU A 8 -4.60 -21.31 -18.58
N CYS A 9 -3.80 -20.41 -19.16
CA CYS A 9 -4.33 -19.24 -19.84
C CYS A 9 -4.92 -19.62 -21.21
N PRO A 10 -6.21 -19.35 -21.46
CA PRO A 10 -6.85 -19.60 -22.75
C PRO A 10 -6.53 -18.51 -23.80
N SER A 11 -5.68 -17.54 -23.46
CA SER A 11 -5.39 -16.33 -24.23
C SER A 11 -3.87 -16.10 -24.35
N ASP A 12 -3.46 -15.34 -25.35
CA ASP A 12 -2.05 -14.93 -25.56
C ASP A 12 -1.55 -13.90 -24.53
N TYR A 13 -2.41 -13.47 -23.60
CA TYR A 13 -2.11 -12.49 -22.56
C TYR A 13 -2.43 -13.05 -21.17
N LEU A 14 -1.41 -13.09 -20.31
CA LEU A 14 -1.58 -13.42 -18.90
C LEU A 14 -2.21 -12.23 -18.15
N THR A 15 -3.22 -12.52 -17.35
CA THR A 15 -3.92 -11.57 -16.48
C THR A 15 -3.73 -11.92 -15.01
N GLU A 16 -4.03 -10.99 -14.11
CA GLU A 16 -3.88 -11.18 -12.65
C GLU A 16 -4.64 -12.41 -12.11
N CYS A 17 -5.69 -12.86 -12.80
CA CYS A 17 -6.44 -14.08 -12.47
C CYS A 17 -5.64 -15.38 -12.70
N ASP A 18 -4.60 -15.35 -13.53
CA ASP A 18 -3.77 -16.52 -13.86
C ASP A 18 -2.70 -16.82 -12.78
N PHE A 19 -2.59 -15.95 -11.77
CA PHE A 19 -1.61 -16.05 -10.68
C PHE A 19 -2.25 -16.07 -9.29
N PRO A 20 -3.09 -17.07 -8.96
CA PRO A 20 -3.84 -17.10 -7.70
C PRO A 20 -2.95 -17.17 -6.45
N GLU A 21 -1.73 -17.71 -6.56
CA GLU A 21 -0.78 -17.80 -5.44
C GLU A 21 -0.03 -16.48 -5.17
N GLN A 22 -0.02 -15.53 -6.11
CA GLN A 22 0.63 -14.21 -5.93
C GLN A 22 -0.31 -13.16 -5.32
N GLN A 23 -1.58 -13.49 -5.10
CA GLN A 23 -2.58 -12.59 -4.52
C GLN A 23 -2.40 -12.33 -3.01
N GLN A 24 -1.39 -12.93 -2.35
CA GLN A 24 -1.20 -12.82 -0.90
C GLN A 24 -0.31 -11.66 -0.42
N THR A 25 0.07 -10.71 -1.28
CA THR A 25 0.89 -9.56 -0.80
C THR A 25 0.34 -8.18 -1.20
N ALA A 26 -0.62 -8.10 -2.12
CA ALA A 26 -1.37 -6.88 -2.30
C ALA A 26 -2.51 -6.87 -1.27
N LEU A 27 -2.46 -5.97 -0.30
CA LEU A 27 -3.60 -5.62 0.55
C LEU A 27 -4.82 -5.43 -0.36
N HIS A 28 -5.72 -6.42 -0.39
CA HIS A 28 -6.89 -6.36 -1.27
C HIS A 28 -7.64 -5.07 -0.92
N PRO A 29 -7.94 -4.18 -1.88
CA PRO A 29 -8.62 -2.92 -1.59
C PRO A 29 -9.93 -3.17 -0.82
N ASP A 30 -10.60 -4.29 -1.06
CA ASP A 30 -11.81 -4.70 -0.32
C ASP A 30 -11.58 -4.85 1.19
N ALA A 31 -10.38 -5.21 1.64
CA ALA A 31 -10.06 -5.29 3.06
C ALA A 31 -10.05 -3.89 3.72
N LEU A 32 -9.70 -2.84 2.97
CA LEU A 32 -9.72 -1.46 3.46
C LEU A 32 -11.15 -0.91 3.60
N PHE A 33 -12.08 -1.40 2.77
CA PHE A 33 -13.48 -0.96 2.71
C PHE A 33 -14.45 -1.86 3.49
N GLN A 34 -13.94 -2.84 4.26
CA GLN A 34 -14.75 -3.59 5.20
C GLN A 34 -15.42 -2.63 6.22
N PRO A 35 -16.72 -2.81 6.54
CA PRO A 35 -17.41 -1.97 7.51
C PRO A 35 -16.72 -2.00 8.88
N ARG A 36 -16.20 -0.85 9.28
CA ARG A 36 -15.47 -0.63 10.54
C ARG A 36 -15.62 0.82 10.99
N PRO A 37 -15.30 1.15 12.26
CA PRO A 37 -15.30 2.54 12.69
C PRO A 37 -14.42 3.41 11.78
N LEU A 38 -14.97 4.55 11.32
CA LEU A 38 -14.28 5.48 10.41
C LEU A 38 -12.90 5.89 10.91
N GLN A 39 -12.77 6.05 12.23
CA GLN A 39 -11.51 6.36 12.88
C GLN A 39 -10.43 5.32 12.56
N ASN A 40 -10.74 4.03 12.68
CA ASN A 40 -9.80 2.94 12.41
C ASN A 40 -9.43 2.91 10.91
N ALA A 41 -10.42 3.06 10.04
CA ALA A 41 -10.19 3.11 8.60
C ALA A 41 -9.26 4.27 8.19
N THR A 42 -9.45 5.43 8.81
CA THR A 42 -8.64 6.62 8.56
C THR A 42 -7.20 6.44 9.07
N VAL A 43 -7.02 5.79 10.23
CA VAL A 43 -5.69 5.51 10.79
C VAL A 43 -4.90 4.57 9.88
N ASP A 44 -5.52 3.48 9.44
CA ASP A 44 -4.86 2.50 8.57
C ASP A 44 -4.53 3.09 7.20
N PHE A 45 -5.45 3.85 6.61
CA PHE A 45 -5.19 4.56 5.36
C PHE A 45 -4.01 5.52 5.49
N LYS A 46 -3.98 6.35 6.54
CA LYS A 46 -2.87 7.28 6.79
C LYS A 46 -1.55 6.55 6.90
N LYS A 47 -1.53 5.42 7.62
CA LYS A 47 -0.33 4.60 7.80
C LYS A 47 0.21 4.10 6.45
N LEU A 48 -0.63 3.41 5.70
CA LEU A 48 -0.26 2.84 4.39
C LEU A 48 0.16 3.92 3.40
N PHE A 49 -0.55 5.04 3.37
CA PHE A 49 -0.25 6.13 2.44
C PHE A 49 1.09 6.79 2.76
N ILE A 50 1.39 7.04 4.04
CA ILE A 50 2.67 7.62 4.45
C ILE A 50 3.82 6.64 4.18
N GLU A 51 3.64 5.34 4.46
CA GLU A 51 4.60 4.29 4.13
C GLU A 51 4.92 4.26 2.63
N ALA A 52 3.90 4.29 1.78
CA ALA A 52 4.08 4.29 0.32
C ALA A 52 4.86 5.52 -0.17
N VAL A 53 4.57 6.72 0.36
CA VAL A 53 5.31 7.95 -0.03
C VAL A 53 6.74 7.92 0.51
N LEU A 54 6.97 7.38 1.71
CA LEU A 54 8.33 7.20 2.24
C LEU A 54 9.13 6.23 1.38
N GLN A 55 8.54 5.11 0.96
CA GLN A 55 9.18 4.16 0.04
C GLN A 55 9.50 4.81 -1.31
N GLN A 56 8.54 5.52 -1.92
CA GLN A 56 8.75 6.23 -3.19
C GLN A 56 9.88 7.27 -3.11
N THR A 57 10.12 7.86 -1.94
CA THR A 57 11.15 8.87 -1.73
C THR A 57 12.47 8.33 -1.19
N GLY A 58 12.61 7.00 -1.05
CA GLY A 58 13.79 6.35 -0.49
C GLY A 58 14.03 6.67 0.99
N GLY A 59 12.95 6.85 1.77
CA GLY A 59 13.00 7.18 3.20
C GLY A 59 13.26 8.67 3.51
N SER A 60 13.34 9.53 2.49
CA SER A 60 13.58 10.96 2.71
C SER A 60 12.34 11.68 3.23
N GLN A 61 12.27 11.85 4.56
CA GLN A 61 11.16 12.57 5.21
C GLN A 61 10.95 14.00 4.68
N ILE A 62 12.02 14.68 4.25
CA ILE A 62 11.90 16.04 3.68
C ILE A 62 11.17 15.99 2.33
N LYS A 63 11.51 15.03 1.47
CA LYS A 63 10.84 14.86 0.16
C LYS A 63 9.40 14.38 0.35
N ALA A 64 9.17 13.42 1.24
CA ALA A 64 7.83 12.93 1.54
C ALA A 64 6.91 14.03 2.09
N ALA A 65 7.39 14.87 3.00
CA ALA A 65 6.63 16.00 3.54
C ALA A 65 6.24 17.01 2.46
N LYS A 66 7.12 17.26 1.48
CA LYS A 66 6.82 18.12 0.31
C LYS A 66 5.73 17.52 -0.57
N ILE A 67 5.79 16.21 -0.87
CA ILE A 67 4.76 15.51 -1.66
C ILE A 67 3.40 15.55 -0.95
N LEU A 68 3.40 15.30 0.37
CA LEU A 68 2.20 15.33 1.21
C LEU A 68 1.71 16.75 1.51
N GLN A 69 2.44 17.80 1.08
CA GLN A 69 2.16 19.20 1.38
C GLN A 69 1.93 19.50 2.87
N ILE A 70 2.73 18.86 3.73
CA ILE A 70 2.70 19.08 5.18
C ILE A 70 4.08 19.47 5.69
N GLN A 71 4.12 20.06 6.88
CA GLN A 71 5.39 20.36 7.55
C GLN A 71 6.12 19.06 7.94
N ARG A 72 7.44 19.02 7.77
CA ARG A 72 8.28 17.88 8.18
C ARG A 72 8.09 17.50 9.65
N THR A 73 7.92 18.49 10.53
CA THR A 73 7.66 18.30 11.97
C THR A 73 6.36 17.54 12.20
N TYR A 74 5.31 17.87 11.45
CA TYR A 74 4.04 17.17 11.49
C TYR A 74 4.17 15.73 10.95
N LEU A 75 4.86 15.54 9.83
CA LEU A 75 5.15 14.20 9.32
C LEU A 75 5.92 13.35 10.36
N ASN A 76 6.91 13.93 11.04
CA ASN A 76 7.66 13.22 12.08
C ASN A 76 6.77 12.81 13.26
N ARG A 77 5.83 13.68 13.67
CA ARG A 77 4.81 13.35 14.68
C ARG A 77 3.93 12.19 14.21
N LEU A 78 3.43 12.24 12.97
CA LEU A 78 2.60 11.18 12.39
C LEU A 78 3.32 9.83 12.33
N ILE A 79 4.59 9.80 11.94
CA ILE A 79 5.39 8.56 11.90
C ILE A 79 5.45 7.89 13.28
N LYS A 80 5.65 8.69 14.34
CA LYS A 80 5.68 8.20 15.72
C LYS A 80 4.31 7.74 16.20
N GLU A 81 3.28 8.54 15.94
CA GLU A 81 1.90 8.24 16.37
C GLU A 81 1.36 6.98 15.70
N LEU A 82 1.66 6.79 14.41
CA LEU A 82 1.19 5.66 13.61
C LEU A 82 2.14 4.44 13.66
N ASN A 83 3.23 4.52 14.43
CA ASN A 83 4.24 3.45 14.58
C ASN A 83 4.77 2.93 13.24
N ILE A 84 5.09 3.85 12.32
CA ILE A 84 5.66 3.54 11.00
C ILE A 84 7.17 3.31 11.14
N ARG A 85 7.71 2.26 10.50
CA ARG A 85 9.12 1.85 10.57
C ARG A 85 9.89 2.16 9.30
#